data_AF-A0A261SAW0-F1
#
_entry.id   AF-A0A261SAW0-F1
#
_cell.length_a   1.000
_cell.length_b   1.000
_cell.length_c   1.000
_cell.angle_alpha   90.00
_cell.angle_beta   90.00
_cell.angle_gamma   90.00
#
_symmetry.space_group_name_H-M   'P 1'
#
loop_
_entity.id
_entity.type
_entity.pdbx_description
1 polymer ?
#
loop_
_entity_poly.entity_id
_entity_poly.type
_entity_poly.pdbx_seq_one_letter_code
_entity_poly.pdbx_strand_id
1 'polypeptide(L)'
;MPPDEARLHGHHLLPDVVLPGAWAGLAQFEDFDDDITLTAWRGRATEALDVQAEGPPMFCIAVFLEGRASMAIDGGPPLLAEPGMAVIQTGERRVRGSFRMAGGQDVQLVDIRYTPAGLLRAGGQPLVALQGDFLQDRSVPAAGSLLAGFPAPAALLRTARDILACPYRNRTVRQLYLRAKALEALAVVLQAVQQAGDAPVGARERRLLLQARRLIDERYGEDWTVERLARAVGLTEKKLKAGFRALAGHTVHAYLREVRLQAAACMLDEGHSATEAALAVGYSNLSHFSKSFREVNGMGPRHWARRREG
;
A
#
# COMPACT_ATOMS: atom_id res chain seq x y z
N MET A 1 28.71 5.05 22.36
CA MET A 1 27.61 4.41 21.61
C MET A 1 27.44 3.04 22.21
N PRO A 2 26.26 2.67 22.75
CA PRO A 2 26.09 1.33 23.29
C PRO A 2 26.19 0.29 22.14
N PRO A 3 26.75 -0.91 22.38
CA PRO A 3 27.16 -1.84 21.32
C PRO A 3 26.02 -2.66 20.71
N ASP A 4 24.79 -2.52 21.21
CA ASP A 4 23.71 -3.49 20.99
C ASP A 4 22.58 -3.00 20.07
N GLU A 5 22.82 -2.03 19.20
CA GLU A 5 21.81 -1.53 18.26
C GLU A 5 22.34 -1.51 16.82
N ALA A 6 21.65 -2.21 15.91
CA ALA A 6 21.95 -2.13 14.48
C ALA A 6 21.00 -1.14 13.81
N ARG A 7 21.57 -0.11 13.18
CA ARG A 7 20.79 0.85 12.39
C ARG A 7 20.66 0.34 10.96
N LEU A 8 19.43 0.19 10.47
CA LEU A 8 19.14 -0.16 9.06
C LEU A 8 19.11 1.08 8.14
N HIS A 9 19.68 2.20 8.58
CA HIS A 9 19.55 3.49 7.90
C HIS A 9 20.31 3.52 6.56
N GLY A 10 19.69 4.08 5.52
CA GLY A 10 20.30 4.30 4.20
C GLY A 10 20.07 3.17 3.18
N HIS A 11 19.35 2.12 3.55
CA HIS A 11 18.97 1.06 2.63
C HIS A 11 17.71 1.45 1.85
N HIS A 12 17.78 1.44 0.51
CA HIS A 12 16.77 2.06 -0.38
C HIS A 12 15.35 1.46 -0.33
N LEU A 13 15.17 0.24 0.19
CA LEU A 13 13.87 -0.44 0.39
C LEU A 13 13.49 -0.73 1.86
N LEU A 14 14.42 -0.61 2.80
CA LEU A 14 14.13 -0.86 4.21
C LEU A 14 13.69 0.43 4.89
N PRO A 15 12.87 0.33 5.95
CA PRO A 15 12.50 1.50 6.70
C PRO A 15 13.67 2.01 7.53
N ASP A 16 13.68 3.32 7.77
CA ASP A 16 14.65 3.95 8.66
C ASP A 16 14.30 3.58 10.11
N VAL A 17 14.93 2.51 10.60
CA VAL A 17 14.66 1.93 11.93
C VAL A 17 15.95 1.49 12.61
N VAL A 18 15.93 1.56 13.93
CA VAL A 18 16.95 0.97 14.79
C VAL A 18 16.39 -0.31 15.38
N LEU A 19 17.05 -1.43 15.11
CA LEU A 19 16.66 -2.72 15.68
C LEU A 19 17.47 -2.97 16.94
N PRO A 20 16.84 -3.49 18.01
CA PRO A 20 17.59 -4.07 19.13
C PRO A 20 18.53 -5.18 18.63
N GLY A 21 19.71 -5.29 19.23
CA GLY A 21 20.78 -6.17 18.77
C GLY A 21 20.37 -7.64 18.72
N ALA A 22 19.55 -8.09 19.68
CA ALA A 22 19.02 -9.44 19.69
C ALA A 22 18.14 -9.74 18.48
N TRP A 23 17.46 -8.72 17.92
CA TRP A 23 16.65 -8.83 16.71
C TRP A 23 17.47 -8.64 15.44
N ALA A 24 18.41 -7.69 15.45
CA ALA A 24 19.30 -7.46 14.31
C ALA A 24 20.09 -8.71 13.92
N GLY A 25 20.56 -9.49 14.91
CA GLY A 25 21.28 -10.74 14.68
C GLY A 25 20.46 -11.86 14.05
N LEU A 26 19.11 -11.74 14.03
CA LEU A 26 18.23 -12.75 13.43
C LEU A 26 17.99 -12.51 11.93
N ALA A 27 18.30 -11.31 11.42
CA ALA A 27 17.99 -10.91 10.05
C ALA A 27 19.20 -11.12 9.12
N GLN A 28 18.95 -11.73 7.95
CA GLN A 28 19.91 -11.85 6.85
C GLN A 28 19.32 -11.17 5.60
N PHE A 29 20.10 -10.25 5.02
CA PHE A 29 19.68 -9.42 3.90
C PHE A 29 20.37 -9.85 2.60
N GLU A 30 19.63 -9.81 1.51
CA GLU A 30 20.14 -10.02 0.15
C GLU A 30 19.51 -9.01 -0.79
N ASP A 31 20.34 -8.24 -1.48
CA ASP A 31 19.91 -7.25 -2.46
C ASP A 31 20.18 -7.71 -3.88
N PHE A 32 19.27 -7.36 -4.79
CA PHE A 32 19.34 -7.70 -6.21
C PHE A 32 19.12 -6.44 -7.06
N ASP A 33 20.19 -5.95 -7.69
CA ASP A 33 20.21 -4.81 -8.62
C ASP A 33 19.46 -3.55 -8.12
N ASP A 34 19.45 -3.30 -6.81
CA ASP A 34 18.72 -2.20 -6.14
C ASP A 34 17.19 -2.20 -6.37
N ASP A 35 16.64 -3.32 -6.84
CA ASP A 35 15.22 -3.46 -7.15
C ASP A 35 14.45 -4.33 -6.18
N ILE A 36 15.15 -5.33 -5.65
CA ILE A 36 14.58 -6.35 -4.80
C ILE A 36 15.47 -6.47 -3.58
N THR A 37 14.86 -6.45 -2.41
CA THR A 37 15.53 -6.78 -1.15
C THR A 37 14.78 -7.93 -0.52
N LEU A 38 15.52 -8.98 -0.18
CA LEU A 38 15.01 -10.13 0.55
C LEU A 38 15.61 -10.11 1.95
N THR A 39 14.75 -10.21 2.96
CA THR A 39 15.14 -10.35 4.35
C THR A 39 14.63 -11.68 4.91
N ALA A 40 15.55 -12.52 5.36
CA ALA A 40 15.27 -13.78 6.03
C ALA A 40 15.52 -13.64 7.54
N TRP A 41 14.48 -13.85 8.34
CA TRP A 41 14.55 -13.80 9.80
C TRP A 41 14.52 -15.22 10.36
N ARG A 42 15.49 -15.57 11.21
CA ARG A 42 15.54 -16.87 11.90
C ARG A 42 16.12 -16.76 13.30
N GLY A 43 15.38 -17.27 14.27
CA GLY A 43 15.88 -17.56 15.62
C GLY A 43 14.91 -17.11 16.69
N ARG A 44 15.42 -16.73 17.86
CA ARG A 44 14.61 -16.36 19.02
C ARG A 44 15.28 -15.21 19.76
N ALA A 45 14.59 -14.09 19.86
CA ALA A 45 14.98 -12.97 20.72
C ALA A 45 14.20 -13.07 22.03
N THR A 46 14.85 -12.83 23.16
CA THR A 46 14.20 -12.85 24.49
C THR A 46 13.40 -11.58 24.74
N GLU A 47 13.85 -10.44 24.23
CA GLU A 47 13.20 -9.15 24.33
C GLU A 47 12.11 -8.96 23.26
N ALA A 48 11.09 -8.16 23.58
CA ALA A 48 10.07 -7.79 22.62
C ALA A 48 10.61 -6.79 21.58
N LEU A 49 10.14 -6.91 20.35
CA LEU A 49 10.33 -5.90 19.32
C LEU A 49 9.12 -4.98 19.31
N ASP A 50 9.32 -3.68 19.44
CA ASP A 50 8.29 -2.66 19.20
C ASP A 50 8.97 -1.49 18.49
N VAL A 51 8.73 -1.37 17.19
CA VAL A 51 9.36 -0.36 16.36
C VAL A 51 8.32 0.47 15.64
N GLN A 52 8.58 1.78 15.58
CA GLN A 52 7.93 2.69 14.65
C GLN A 52 8.97 3.16 13.65
N ALA A 53 8.61 3.12 12.37
CA ALA A 53 9.54 3.48 11.31
C ALA A 53 8.80 4.06 10.12
N GLU A 54 9.53 4.80 9.30
CA GLU A 54 9.04 5.30 8.03
C GLU A 54 9.81 4.62 6.90
N GLY A 55 9.07 3.96 6.00
CA GLY A 55 9.62 3.25 4.86
C GLY A 55 9.47 4.04 3.56
N PRO A 56 10.35 3.80 2.58
CA PRO A 56 10.20 4.32 1.21
C PRO A 56 8.99 3.70 0.50
N PRO A 57 8.56 4.27 -0.66
CA PRO A 57 7.59 3.63 -1.53
C PRO A 57 8.06 2.23 -1.95
N MET A 58 7.22 1.22 -1.75
CA MET A 58 7.56 -0.17 -2.05
C MET A 58 6.32 -1.06 -2.17
N PHE A 59 6.54 -2.25 -2.69
CA PHE A 59 5.66 -3.40 -2.55
C PHE A 59 6.37 -4.49 -1.74
N CYS A 60 5.72 -5.04 -0.73
CA CYS A 60 6.27 -6.08 0.15
C CYS A 60 5.37 -7.31 0.20
N ILE A 61 6.01 -8.48 0.18
CA ILE A 61 5.44 -9.79 0.53
C ILE A 61 6.18 -10.29 1.77
N ALA A 62 5.47 -10.40 2.90
CA ALA A 62 5.99 -10.99 4.12
C ALA A 62 5.29 -12.33 4.40
N VAL A 63 6.04 -13.40 4.66
CA VAL A 63 5.52 -14.76 4.89
C VAL A 63 5.96 -15.26 6.26
N PHE A 64 5.00 -15.46 7.16
CA PHE A 64 5.21 -15.89 8.53
C PHE A 64 5.14 -17.41 8.60
N LEU A 65 6.26 -18.08 8.87
CA LEU A 65 6.32 -19.52 9.11
C LEU A 65 6.27 -19.84 10.59
N GLU A 66 6.91 -19.02 11.42
CA GLU A 66 6.89 -19.08 12.88
C GLU A 66 6.82 -17.66 13.44
N GLY A 67 6.29 -17.55 14.66
CA GLY A 67 6.13 -16.29 15.35
C GLY A 67 4.88 -15.51 14.95
N ARG A 68 4.48 -14.60 15.84
CA ARG A 68 3.30 -13.75 15.72
C ARG A 68 3.74 -12.29 15.79
N ALA A 69 3.12 -11.47 14.94
CA ALA A 69 3.40 -10.05 14.87
C ALA A 69 2.11 -9.23 14.80
N SER A 70 2.18 -7.99 15.28
CA SER A 70 1.16 -6.97 15.09
C SER A 70 1.76 -5.81 14.32
N MET A 71 1.08 -5.34 13.28
CA MET A 71 1.58 -4.23 12.47
C MET A 71 0.46 -3.31 12.02
N ALA A 72 0.76 -2.02 11.90
CA ALA A 72 -0.18 -1.02 11.41
C ALA A 72 0.57 0.02 10.58
N ILE A 73 -0.12 0.66 9.65
CA ILE A 73 0.44 1.71 8.79
C ILE A 73 -0.43 2.95 8.80
N ASP A 74 0.19 4.13 8.67
CA ASP A 74 -0.45 5.45 8.56
C ASP A 74 -1.57 5.70 9.61
N GLY A 75 -1.35 5.23 10.85
CA GLY A 75 -2.33 5.36 11.94
C GLY A 75 -3.59 4.50 11.78
N GLY A 76 -3.59 3.58 10.81
CA GLY A 76 -4.66 2.62 10.57
C GLY A 76 -4.78 1.54 11.64
N PRO A 77 -5.82 0.68 11.55
CA PRO A 77 -6.02 -0.42 12.48
C PRO A 77 -4.90 -1.47 12.40
N PRO A 78 -4.57 -2.16 13.51
CA PRO A 78 -3.54 -3.19 13.49
C PRO A 78 -4.00 -4.44 12.75
N LEU A 79 -3.06 -5.04 12.02
CA LEU A 79 -3.12 -6.37 11.43
C LEU A 79 -2.36 -7.35 12.32
N LEU A 80 -2.95 -8.53 12.56
CA LEU A 80 -2.29 -9.60 13.29
C LEU A 80 -1.83 -10.68 12.32
N ALA A 81 -0.51 -10.92 12.28
CA ALA A 81 0.11 -11.98 11.51
C ALA A 81 0.42 -13.17 12.42
N GLU A 82 0.11 -14.36 11.93
CA GLU A 82 0.29 -15.63 12.62
C GLU A 82 1.05 -16.61 11.70
N PRO A 83 1.61 -17.70 12.24
CA PRO A 83 2.22 -18.75 11.43
C PRO A 83 1.26 -19.26 10.34
N GLY A 84 1.76 -19.38 9.11
CA GLY A 84 0.97 -19.76 7.94
C GLY A 84 0.34 -18.59 7.19
N MET A 85 0.53 -17.34 7.64
CA MET A 85 0.00 -16.15 6.97
C MET A 85 1.02 -15.50 6.04
N ALA A 86 0.51 -14.89 4.97
CA ALA A 86 1.21 -13.90 4.18
C ALA A 86 0.60 -12.52 4.45
N VAL A 87 1.45 -11.49 4.42
CA VAL A 87 1.09 -10.08 4.52
C VAL A 87 1.60 -9.38 3.29
N ILE A 88 0.75 -8.56 2.68
CA ILE A 88 1.12 -7.66 1.60
C ILE A 88 1.02 -6.24 2.12
N GLN A 89 2.04 -5.45 1.81
CA GLN A 89 2.04 -4.01 2.02
C GLN A 89 2.40 -3.32 0.71
N THR A 90 1.71 -2.23 0.38
CA THR A 90 2.13 -1.34 -0.71
C THR A 90 1.83 0.11 -0.38
N GLY A 91 2.69 1.01 -0.85
CA GLY A 91 2.50 2.45 -0.76
C GLY A 91 3.26 3.17 -1.87
N GLU A 92 2.59 4.14 -2.51
CA GLU A 92 3.18 4.97 -3.59
C GLU A 92 3.99 6.15 -3.03
N ARG A 93 3.93 6.36 -1.71
CA ARG A 93 4.66 7.37 -0.95
C ARG A 93 5.37 6.73 0.23
N ARG A 94 6.15 7.51 0.97
CA ARG A 94 6.70 7.05 2.24
C ARG A 94 5.57 6.72 3.21
N VAL A 95 5.64 5.54 3.83
CA VAL A 95 4.61 5.03 4.74
C VAL A 95 5.19 4.92 6.14
N ARG A 96 4.52 5.53 7.10
CA ARG A 96 4.86 5.32 8.52
C ARG A 96 4.16 4.08 9.02
N GLY A 97 4.88 3.19 9.68
CA GLY A 97 4.34 1.96 10.23
C GLY A 97 4.79 1.69 11.65
N SER A 98 4.07 0.81 12.32
CA SER A 98 4.51 0.16 13.55
C SER A 98 4.55 -1.35 13.34
N PHE A 99 5.53 -2.01 13.95
CA PHE A 99 5.68 -3.46 13.91
C PHE A 99 6.07 -3.95 15.30
N ARG A 100 5.35 -4.96 15.79
CA ARG A 100 5.55 -5.52 17.12
C ARG A 100 5.61 -7.03 17.10
N MET A 101 6.55 -7.59 17.86
CA MET A 101 6.64 -9.01 18.15
C MET A 101 6.92 -9.20 19.63
N ALA A 102 6.23 -10.14 20.26
CA ALA A 102 6.54 -10.52 21.64
C ALA A 102 7.95 -11.13 21.71
N GLY A 103 8.63 -10.92 22.82
CA GLY A 103 9.89 -11.60 23.12
C GLY A 103 9.66 -13.07 23.49
N GLY A 104 10.70 -13.87 23.38
CA GLY A 104 10.69 -15.27 23.78
C GLY A 104 9.97 -16.23 22.83
N GLN A 105 9.59 -15.80 21.63
CA GLN A 105 9.01 -16.68 20.60
C GLN A 105 10.05 -17.06 19.53
N ASP A 106 9.91 -18.23 18.94
CA ASP A 106 10.65 -18.58 17.73
C ASP A 106 10.12 -17.78 16.54
N VAL A 107 11.03 -17.31 15.70
CA VAL A 107 10.75 -16.47 14.54
C VAL A 107 11.34 -17.11 13.30
N GLN A 108 10.47 -17.32 12.32
CA GLN A 108 10.84 -17.65 10.95
C GLN A 108 9.94 -16.87 10.01
N LEU A 109 10.52 -15.87 9.36
CA LEU A 109 9.81 -14.92 8.51
C LEU A 109 10.68 -14.60 7.30
N VAL A 110 10.06 -14.53 6.13
CA VAL A 110 10.69 -14.00 4.93
C VAL A 110 9.93 -12.75 4.50
N ASP A 111 10.66 -11.65 4.32
CA ASP A 111 10.16 -10.38 3.77
C ASP A 111 10.84 -10.15 2.42
N ILE A 112 10.07 -9.88 1.38
CA ILE A 112 10.55 -9.61 0.02
C ILE A 112 9.98 -8.27 -0.42
N ARG A 113 10.85 -7.31 -0.67
CA ARG A 113 10.50 -5.94 -1.06
C ARG A 113 10.91 -5.68 -2.48
N TYR A 114 10.08 -4.93 -3.18
CA TYR A 114 10.30 -4.47 -4.53
C TYR A 114 10.20 -2.95 -4.57
N THR A 115 11.11 -2.29 -5.28
CA THR A 115 10.90 -0.90 -5.68
C THR A 115 9.69 -0.85 -6.64
N PRO A 116 8.99 0.30 -6.76
CA PRO A 116 7.93 0.43 -7.75
C PRO A 116 8.39 0.08 -9.17
N ALA A 117 9.61 0.48 -9.53
CA ALA A 117 10.20 0.19 -10.85
C ALA A 117 10.59 -1.30 -11.00
N GLY A 118 11.17 -1.91 -9.97
CA GLY A 118 11.53 -3.32 -9.92
C GLY A 118 10.32 -4.24 -10.00
N LEU A 119 9.22 -3.87 -9.33
CA LEU A 119 7.95 -4.57 -9.43
C LEU A 119 7.43 -4.59 -10.87
N LEU A 120 7.43 -3.44 -11.56
CA LEU A 120 7.01 -3.34 -12.96
C LEU A 120 7.91 -4.17 -13.89
N ARG A 121 9.24 -4.13 -13.68
CA ARG A 121 10.19 -4.95 -14.44
C ARG A 121 9.96 -6.45 -14.25
N ALA A 122 9.58 -6.87 -13.05
CA ALA A 122 9.23 -8.25 -12.75
C ALA A 122 7.87 -8.69 -13.34
N GLY A 123 7.18 -7.80 -14.08
CA GLY A 123 5.84 -8.04 -14.63
C GLY A 123 4.71 -7.89 -13.60
N GLY A 124 5.02 -7.39 -12.42
CA GLY A 124 4.04 -7.04 -11.40
C GLY A 124 3.39 -5.68 -11.65
N GLN A 125 2.38 -5.36 -10.86
CA GLN A 125 1.73 -4.05 -10.82
C GLN A 125 1.43 -3.69 -9.37
N PRO A 126 1.39 -2.40 -8.98
CA PRO A 126 0.98 -1.99 -7.64
C PRO A 126 -0.40 -2.56 -7.30
N LEU A 127 -0.42 -3.44 -6.31
CA LEU A 127 -1.61 -4.21 -5.91
C LEU A 127 -2.61 -3.41 -5.07
N VAL A 128 -2.56 -2.07 -5.12
CA VAL A 128 -3.62 -1.19 -4.60
C VAL A 128 -4.99 -1.58 -5.18
N ALA A 129 -5.01 -2.28 -6.32
CA ALA A 129 -6.22 -2.78 -6.99
C ALA A 129 -6.95 -3.86 -6.21
N LEU A 130 -6.29 -4.44 -5.20
CA LEU A 130 -6.74 -5.60 -4.43
C LEU A 130 -7.24 -5.26 -3.04
N GLN A 131 -7.45 -3.98 -2.74
CA GLN A 131 -8.11 -3.59 -1.50
C GLN A 131 -9.40 -4.44 -1.39
N GLY A 132 -9.58 -5.15 -0.27
CA GLY A 132 -10.82 -5.89 0.03
C GLY A 132 -10.95 -7.34 -0.38
N ASP A 133 -9.95 -7.93 -1.03
CA ASP A 133 -9.98 -9.35 -1.39
C ASP A 133 -9.22 -10.23 -0.37
N PHE A 134 -8.75 -9.64 0.74
CA PHE A 134 -7.96 -10.30 1.77
C PHE A 134 -8.71 -10.42 3.10
N LEU A 135 -8.51 -11.54 3.81
CA LEU A 135 -9.15 -11.87 5.09
C LEU A 135 -8.94 -10.81 6.18
N GLN A 136 -7.81 -10.12 6.18
CA GLN A 136 -7.54 -8.98 7.07
C GLN A 136 -7.10 -7.75 6.26
N ASP A 137 -8.05 -7.00 5.69
CA ASP A 137 -7.77 -5.70 5.07
C ASP A 137 -7.70 -4.60 6.13
N ARG A 138 -6.51 -4.04 6.33
CA ARG A 138 -6.20 -2.94 7.27
C ARG A 138 -5.62 -1.73 6.53
N SER A 139 -5.94 -1.61 5.25
CA SER A 139 -5.51 -0.50 4.38
C SER A 139 -6.00 0.84 4.93
N VAL A 140 -5.30 1.92 4.57
CA VAL A 140 -5.71 3.29 4.85
C VAL A 140 -5.91 3.99 3.49
N PRO A 141 -7.10 3.85 2.87
CA PRO A 141 -7.29 4.30 1.49
C PRO A 141 -7.21 5.81 1.30
N ALA A 142 -7.48 6.60 2.34
CA ALA A 142 -7.29 8.06 2.32
C ALA A 142 -5.80 8.44 2.21
N ALA A 143 -4.91 7.54 2.62
CA ALA A 143 -3.47 7.72 2.64
C ALA A 143 -2.76 7.04 1.46
N GLY A 144 -3.51 6.36 0.57
CA GLY A 144 -2.94 5.62 -0.57
C GLY A 144 -2.19 4.34 -0.18
N SER A 145 -2.42 3.82 1.04
CA SER A 145 -1.61 2.72 1.59
C SER A 145 -2.44 1.45 1.78
N LEU A 146 -1.88 0.30 1.43
CA LEU A 146 -2.48 -1.01 1.61
C LEU A 146 -1.68 -1.83 2.61
N LEU A 147 -2.40 -2.47 3.54
CA LEU A 147 -1.88 -3.49 4.44
C LEU A 147 -2.92 -4.59 4.53
N ALA A 148 -2.56 -5.79 4.09
CA ALA A 148 -3.50 -6.89 3.99
C ALA A 148 -2.87 -8.22 4.35
N GLY A 149 -3.63 -9.06 5.06
CA GLY A 149 -3.18 -10.38 5.51
C GLY A 149 -4.11 -11.48 5.04
N PHE A 150 -3.54 -12.62 4.65
CA PHE A 150 -4.26 -13.79 4.16
C PHE A 150 -3.48 -15.07 4.44
N PRO A 151 -4.14 -16.25 4.51
CA PRO A 151 -3.47 -17.53 4.58
C PRO A 151 -2.55 -17.70 3.38
N ALA A 152 -1.26 -17.92 3.63
CA ALA A 152 -0.28 -18.08 2.58
C ALA A 152 -0.60 -19.35 1.78
N PRO A 153 -0.70 -19.27 0.43
CA PRO A 153 -0.83 -20.45 -0.39
C PRO A 153 0.30 -21.45 -0.12
N ALA A 154 0.01 -22.75 -0.25
CA ALA A 154 1.00 -23.79 0.02
C ALA A 154 2.30 -23.63 -0.80
N ALA A 155 2.19 -23.10 -2.02
CA ALA A 155 3.34 -22.76 -2.85
C ALA A 155 4.19 -21.66 -2.22
N LEU A 156 3.58 -20.57 -1.73
CA LEU A 156 4.28 -19.46 -1.09
C LEU A 156 4.98 -19.89 0.20
N LEU A 157 4.34 -20.76 1.00
CA LEU A 157 4.97 -21.36 2.19
C LEU A 157 6.19 -22.22 1.83
N ARG A 158 6.14 -22.97 0.72
CA ARG A 158 7.31 -23.72 0.24
C ARG A 158 8.42 -22.78 -0.20
N THR A 159 8.11 -21.75 -0.99
CA THR A 159 9.08 -20.75 -1.44
C THR A 159 9.78 -20.06 -0.25
N ALA A 160 9.04 -19.70 0.80
CA ALA A 160 9.63 -19.11 2.01
C ALA A 160 10.57 -20.09 2.75
N ARG A 161 10.20 -21.37 2.86
CA ARG A 161 11.08 -22.40 3.45
C ARG A 161 12.35 -22.60 2.61
N ASP A 162 12.22 -22.62 1.29
CA ASP A 162 13.33 -22.75 0.34
C ASP A 162 14.33 -21.59 0.43
N ILE A 163 13.84 -20.37 0.66
CA ILE A 163 14.65 -19.18 0.91
C ILE A 163 15.44 -19.34 2.21
N LEU A 164 14.76 -19.68 3.30
CA LEU A 164 15.38 -19.87 4.61
C LEU A 164 16.40 -21.02 4.61
N ALA A 165 16.15 -22.07 3.84
CA ALA A 165 16.99 -23.27 3.75
C ALA A 165 18.00 -23.22 2.59
N CYS A 166 18.25 -22.04 1.98
CA CYS A 166 19.13 -21.89 0.83
C CYS A 166 20.49 -22.57 1.06
N PRO A 167 20.84 -23.63 0.30
CA PRO A 167 22.04 -24.44 0.54
C PRO A 167 23.30 -23.81 -0.09
N TYR A 168 23.12 -22.86 -1.00
CA TYR A 168 24.21 -22.31 -1.79
C TYR A 168 25.03 -21.31 -0.98
N ARG A 169 26.33 -21.60 -0.87
CA ARG A 169 27.32 -20.71 -0.25
C ARG A 169 28.06 -19.84 -1.28
N ASN A 170 28.16 -20.29 -2.52
CA ASN A 170 28.73 -19.48 -3.59
C ASN A 170 27.83 -18.27 -3.84
N ARG A 171 28.41 -17.06 -3.77
CA ARG A 171 27.66 -15.80 -3.85
C ARG A 171 26.82 -15.69 -5.11
N THR A 172 27.38 -15.98 -6.28
CA THR A 172 26.67 -15.87 -7.57
C THR A 172 25.51 -16.85 -7.66
N VAL A 173 25.72 -18.12 -7.29
CA VAL A 173 24.67 -19.14 -7.33
C VAL A 173 23.56 -18.83 -6.33
N ARG A 174 23.94 -18.40 -5.12
CA ARG A 174 23.01 -17.99 -4.05
C ARG A 174 22.15 -16.81 -4.49
N GLN A 175 22.76 -15.79 -5.10
CA GLN A 175 22.09 -14.60 -5.60
C GLN A 175 21.08 -14.94 -6.71
N LEU A 176 21.48 -15.77 -7.68
CA LEU A 176 20.56 -16.24 -8.73
C LEU A 176 19.39 -17.03 -8.15
N TYR A 177 19.66 -17.95 -7.22
CA TYR A 177 18.64 -18.78 -6.58
C TYR A 177 17.64 -17.93 -5.77
N LEU A 178 18.12 -17.03 -4.91
CA LEU A 178 17.25 -16.22 -4.06
C LEU A 178 16.46 -15.20 -4.87
N ARG A 179 17.05 -14.61 -5.93
CA ARG A 179 16.30 -13.77 -6.87
C ARG A 179 15.19 -14.55 -7.57
N ALA A 180 15.48 -15.78 -8.03
CA ALA A 180 14.47 -16.63 -8.64
C ALA A 180 13.34 -16.96 -7.66
N LYS A 181 13.67 -17.22 -6.38
CA LYS A 181 12.68 -17.46 -5.33
C LYS A 181 11.85 -16.22 -5.00
N ALA A 182 12.43 -15.02 -5.07
CA ALA A 182 11.68 -13.78 -4.93
C ALA A 182 10.64 -13.64 -6.05
N LEU A 183 11.05 -13.86 -7.31
CA LEU A 183 10.14 -13.82 -8.47
C LEU A 183 9.07 -14.92 -8.42
N GLU A 184 9.43 -16.12 -7.96
CA GLU A 184 8.48 -17.22 -7.72
C GLU A 184 7.41 -16.80 -6.69
N ALA A 185 7.81 -16.19 -5.57
CA ALA A 185 6.88 -15.70 -4.56
C ALA A 185 5.93 -14.62 -5.13
N LEU A 186 6.46 -13.69 -5.94
CA LEU A 186 5.64 -12.69 -6.62
C LEU A 186 4.59 -13.34 -7.53
N ALA A 187 4.99 -14.30 -8.37
CA ALA A 187 4.08 -15.02 -9.26
C ALA A 187 2.96 -15.74 -8.49
N VAL A 188 3.30 -16.41 -7.38
CA VAL A 188 2.31 -17.09 -6.52
C VAL A 188 1.33 -16.09 -5.91
N VAL A 189 1.81 -14.94 -5.42
CA VAL A 189 0.96 -13.89 -4.88
C VAL A 189 0.02 -13.34 -5.96
N LEU A 190 0.54 -12.98 -7.14
CA LEU A 190 -0.28 -12.48 -8.25
C LEU A 190 -1.35 -13.47 -8.68
N GLN A 191 -1.06 -14.77 -8.70
CA GLN A 191 -2.04 -15.82 -8.99
C GLN A 191 -3.12 -15.94 -7.89
N ALA A 192 -2.72 -15.98 -6.62
CA ALA A 192 -3.64 -16.09 -5.49
C ALA A 192 -4.61 -14.90 -5.45
N VAL A 193 -4.09 -13.73 -5.79
CA VAL A 193 -4.83 -12.50 -5.97
C VAL A 193 -5.83 -12.59 -7.11
N GLN A 194 -5.42 -13.07 -8.29
CA GLN A 194 -6.33 -13.21 -9.44
C GLN A 194 -7.47 -14.19 -9.13
N GLN A 195 -7.18 -15.27 -8.41
CA GLN A 195 -8.18 -16.25 -7.98
C GLN A 195 -9.13 -15.73 -6.91
N ALA A 196 -8.65 -14.88 -5.98
CA ALA A 196 -9.54 -14.13 -5.08
C ALA A 196 -10.47 -13.18 -5.88
N GLY A 197 -10.04 -12.78 -7.07
CA GLY A 197 -10.86 -12.04 -8.02
C GLY A 197 -12.11 -12.77 -8.53
N ASP A 198 -12.12 -14.11 -8.48
CA ASP A 198 -13.23 -15.00 -8.85
C ASP A 198 -14.15 -15.37 -7.65
N ALA A 199 -13.93 -14.75 -6.49
CA ALA A 199 -14.70 -14.98 -5.26
C ALA A 199 -16.16 -14.44 -5.35
N PRO A 200 -17.05 -14.78 -4.37
CA PRO A 200 -18.50 -14.56 -4.44
C PRO A 200 -18.90 -13.13 -4.79
N VAL A 201 -20.13 -12.94 -5.27
CA VAL A 201 -20.72 -11.68 -5.78
C VAL A 201 -20.33 -10.41 -4.99
N GLY A 202 -20.11 -10.49 -3.67
CA GLY A 202 -19.65 -9.38 -2.82
C GLY A 202 -18.20 -8.91 -3.06
N ALA A 203 -17.24 -9.81 -3.32
CA ALA A 203 -15.84 -9.45 -3.60
C ALA A 203 -15.71 -8.76 -4.98
N ARG A 204 -16.40 -9.31 -5.98
CA ARG A 204 -16.54 -8.67 -7.30
C ARG A 204 -17.14 -7.27 -7.18
N GLU A 205 -18.24 -7.12 -6.43
CA GLU A 205 -18.88 -5.81 -6.25
C GLU A 205 -17.92 -4.80 -5.59
N ARG A 206 -17.16 -5.21 -4.57
CA ARG A 206 -16.14 -4.36 -3.93
C ARG A 206 -15.02 -3.94 -4.89
N ARG A 207 -14.51 -4.85 -5.71
CA ARG A 207 -13.51 -4.53 -6.74
C ARG A 207 -14.02 -3.49 -7.74
N LEU A 208 -15.26 -3.64 -8.20
CA LEU A 208 -15.87 -2.67 -9.13
C LEU A 208 -16.06 -1.30 -8.47
N LEU A 209 -16.35 -1.25 -7.17
CA LEU A 209 -16.42 0.02 -6.41
C LEU A 209 -15.05 0.70 -6.29
N LEU A 210 -13.97 -0.06 -6.09
CA LEU A 210 -12.61 0.48 -6.08
C LEU A 210 -12.16 0.97 -7.46
N GLN A 211 -12.52 0.24 -8.51
CA GLN A 211 -12.30 0.70 -9.87
C GLN A 211 -13.04 2.02 -10.15
N ALA A 212 -14.25 2.19 -9.61
CA ALA A 212 -15.00 3.44 -9.74
C ALA A 212 -14.29 4.61 -9.04
N ARG A 213 -13.68 4.34 -7.88
CA ARG A 213 -12.89 5.34 -7.17
C ARG A 213 -11.65 5.75 -7.98
N ARG A 214 -10.90 4.79 -8.52
CA ARG A 214 -9.71 5.05 -9.36
C ARG A 214 -10.04 5.90 -10.59
N LEU A 215 -11.15 5.61 -11.27
CA LEU A 215 -11.60 6.42 -12.40
C LEU A 215 -11.86 7.88 -12.01
N ILE A 216 -12.36 8.13 -10.80
CA ILE A 216 -12.50 9.49 -10.28
C ILE A 216 -11.11 10.09 -10.03
N ASP A 217 -10.22 9.37 -9.37
CA ASP A 217 -8.88 9.87 -9.00
C ASP A 217 -8.01 10.21 -10.22
N GLU A 218 -8.06 9.38 -11.27
CA GLU A 218 -7.26 9.55 -12.49
C GLU A 218 -7.89 10.53 -13.49
N ARG A 219 -9.22 10.63 -13.51
CA ARG A 219 -9.98 11.35 -14.56
C ARG A 219 -11.02 12.29 -13.98
N TYR A 220 -10.75 12.92 -12.84
CA TYR A 220 -11.70 13.79 -12.11
C TYR A 220 -12.26 14.95 -12.96
N GLY A 221 -11.51 15.42 -13.95
CA GLY A 221 -11.93 16.51 -14.84
C GLY A 221 -13.08 16.15 -15.80
N GLU A 222 -13.38 14.87 -15.98
CA GLU A 222 -14.49 14.44 -16.84
C GLU A 222 -15.86 14.63 -16.20
N ASP A 223 -16.90 14.73 -17.04
CA ASP A 223 -18.30 14.77 -16.64
C ASP A 223 -18.80 13.41 -16.11
N TRP A 224 -18.32 13.04 -14.94
CA TRP A 224 -18.75 11.86 -14.20
C TRP A 224 -20.14 12.07 -13.60
N THR A 225 -21.11 11.30 -14.10
CA THR A 225 -22.38 11.06 -13.42
C THR A 225 -22.34 9.70 -12.73
N VAL A 226 -23.21 9.47 -11.75
CA VAL A 226 -23.31 8.15 -11.10
C VAL A 226 -23.66 7.07 -12.13
N GLU A 227 -24.53 7.39 -13.09
CA GLU A 227 -24.88 6.51 -14.20
C GLU A 227 -23.66 6.16 -15.07
N ARG A 228 -22.90 7.16 -15.52
CA ARG A 228 -21.70 6.96 -16.35
C ARG A 228 -20.65 6.15 -15.62
N LEU A 229 -20.44 6.44 -14.34
CA LEU A 229 -19.47 5.73 -13.53
C LEU A 229 -19.91 4.28 -13.28
N ALA A 230 -21.20 4.06 -12.98
CA ALA A 230 -21.76 2.73 -12.79
C ALA A 230 -21.62 1.89 -14.07
N ARG A 231 -21.90 2.48 -15.24
CA ARG A 231 -21.69 1.84 -16.54
C ARG A 231 -20.23 1.51 -16.80
N ALA A 232 -19.30 2.43 -16.48
CA ALA A 232 -17.87 2.24 -16.69
C ALA A 232 -17.30 1.05 -15.90
N VAL A 233 -17.86 0.75 -14.73
CA VAL A 233 -17.42 -0.38 -13.87
C VAL A 233 -18.36 -1.58 -13.90
N GLY A 234 -19.45 -1.54 -14.68
CA GLY A 234 -20.39 -2.66 -14.76
C GLY A 234 -21.21 -2.89 -13.49
N LEU A 235 -21.56 -1.83 -12.75
CA LEU A 235 -22.50 -1.88 -11.61
C LEU A 235 -23.83 -1.21 -11.98
N THR A 236 -24.89 -1.55 -11.23
CA THR A 236 -26.10 -0.72 -11.20
C THR A 236 -25.86 0.54 -10.35
N GLU A 237 -26.53 1.64 -10.64
CA GLU A 237 -26.43 2.86 -9.82
C GLU A 237 -26.74 2.62 -8.34
N LYS A 238 -27.72 1.76 -8.03
CA LYS A 238 -28.11 1.43 -6.65
C LYS A 238 -26.94 0.80 -5.89
N LYS A 239 -26.29 -0.19 -6.52
CA LYS A 239 -25.10 -0.87 -5.98
C LYS A 239 -23.92 0.07 -5.84
N LEU A 240 -23.66 0.90 -6.85
CA LEU A 240 -22.61 1.91 -6.78
C LEU A 240 -22.85 2.89 -5.62
N LYS A 241 -24.04 3.48 -5.48
CA LYS A 241 -24.34 4.43 -4.40
C LYS A 241 -24.19 3.80 -3.01
N ALA A 242 -24.78 2.63 -2.80
CA ALA A 242 -24.75 1.94 -1.51
C ALA A 242 -23.33 1.48 -1.15
N GLY A 243 -22.67 0.80 -2.09
CA GLY A 243 -21.34 0.26 -1.90
C GLY A 243 -20.27 1.33 -1.78
N PHE A 244 -20.33 2.40 -2.58
CA PHE A 244 -19.35 3.49 -2.52
C PHE A 244 -19.43 4.24 -1.19
N ARG A 245 -20.65 4.43 -0.64
CA ARG A 245 -20.82 5.03 0.68
C ARG A 245 -20.30 4.14 1.80
N ALA A 246 -20.49 2.83 1.70
CA ALA A 246 -19.93 1.88 2.65
C ALA A 246 -18.39 1.82 2.58
N LEU A 247 -17.83 1.93 1.37
CA LEU A 247 -16.39 1.86 1.12
C LEU A 247 -15.64 3.16 1.48
N ALA A 248 -16.16 4.31 1.06
CA ALA A 248 -15.50 5.60 1.15
C ALA A 248 -16.05 6.51 2.26
N GLY A 249 -17.12 6.10 2.95
CA GLY A 249 -17.75 6.88 4.03
C GLY A 249 -18.64 8.06 3.55
N HIS A 250 -18.57 8.43 2.27
CA HIS A 250 -19.35 9.51 1.67
C HIS A 250 -19.92 9.11 0.29
N THR A 251 -20.73 9.99 -0.32
CA THR A 251 -21.32 9.73 -1.64
C THR A 251 -20.28 9.88 -2.76
N VAL A 252 -20.57 9.29 -3.92
CA VAL A 252 -19.75 9.43 -5.15
C VAL A 252 -19.56 10.90 -5.51
N HIS A 253 -20.62 11.69 -5.45
CA HIS A 253 -20.57 13.13 -5.76
C HIS A 253 -19.74 13.92 -4.75
N ALA A 254 -19.86 13.59 -3.46
CA ALA A 254 -19.05 14.24 -2.43
C ALA A 254 -17.56 13.96 -2.64
N TYR A 255 -17.21 12.71 -2.99
CA TYR A 255 -15.83 12.32 -3.31
C TYR A 255 -15.28 13.06 -4.52
N LEU A 256 -16.01 13.02 -5.65
CA LEU A 256 -15.59 13.72 -6.87
C LEU A 256 -15.40 15.22 -6.63
N ARG A 257 -16.30 15.83 -5.85
CA ARG A 257 -16.18 17.23 -5.45
C ARG A 257 -14.90 17.49 -4.67
N GLU A 258 -14.59 16.65 -3.69
CA GLU A 258 -13.37 16.77 -2.89
C GLU A 258 -12.11 16.65 -3.74
N VAL A 259 -12.01 15.60 -4.57
CA VAL A 259 -10.88 15.38 -5.48
C VAL A 259 -10.67 16.58 -6.41
N ARG A 260 -11.74 17.10 -7.03
CA ARG A 260 -11.67 18.27 -7.92
C ARG A 260 -11.19 19.53 -7.20
N LEU A 261 -11.65 19.75 -5.96
CA LEU A 261 -11.29 20.95 -5.22
C LEU A 261 -9.87 20.89 -4.66
N GLN A 262 -9.37 19.69 -4.32
CA GLN A 262 -7.96 19.49 -3.98
C GLN A 262 -7.07 19.73 -5.20
N ALA A 263 -7.41 19.17 -6.36
CA ALA A 263 -6.68 19.44 -7.60
C ALA A 263 -6.68 20.93 -7.96
N ALA A 264 -7.81 21.62 -7.77
CA ALA A 264 -7.89 23.07 -7.99
C ALA A 264 -7.02 23.86 -7.02
N ALA A 265 -6.92 23.43 -5.75
CA ALA A 265 -6.05 24.06 -4.77
C ALA A 265 -4.58 23.93 -5.19
N CYS A 266 -4.15 22.76 -5.65
CA CYS A 266 -2.81 22.56 -6.21
C CYS A 266 -2.54 23.49 -7.40
N MET A 267 -3.48 23.64 -8.33
CA MET A 267 -3.31 24.55 -9.47
C MET A 267 -3.20 26.02 -9.04
N LEU A 268 -4.01 26.46 -8.07
CA LEU A 268 -3.89 27.80 -7.50
C LEU A 268 -2.53 27.98 -6.81
N ASP A 269 -2.07 26.95 -6.10
CA ASP A 269 -0.75 26.86 -5.50
C ASP A 269 0.37 26.69 -6.55
N GLU A 270 0.06 26.61 -7.84
CA GLU A 270 1.04 26.63 -8.93
C GLU A 270 1.02 27.98 -9.67
N GLY A 271 0.07 28.87 -9.33
CA GLY A 271 -0.05 30.20 -9.92
C GLY A 271 -1.11 30.30 -11.02
N HIS A 272 -1.89 29.25 -11.25
CA HIS A 272 -3.04 29.33 -12.16
C HIS A 272 -4.12 30.26 -11.60
N SER A 273 -4.85 30.91 -12.49
CA SER A 273 -6.00 31.73 -12.11
C SER A 273 -7.14 30.85 -11.61
N ALA A 274 -8.01 31.44 -10.78
CA ALA A 274 -9.22 30.76 -10.30
C ALA A 274 -10.15 30.29 -11.43
N THR A 275 -10.11 30.96 -12.58
CA THR A 275 -10.88 30.57 -13.76
C THR A 275 -10.28 29.34 -14.43
N GLU A 276 -8.96 29.32 -14.64
CA GLU A 276 -8.25 28.17 -15.24
C GLU A 276 -8.39 26.94 -14.37
N ALA A 277 -8.17 27.06 -13.05
CA ALA A 277 -8.33 25.97 -12.11
C ALA A 277 -9.76 25.41 -12.14
N ALA A 278 -10.78 26.27 -12.09
CA ALA A 278 -12.18 25.83 -12.14
C ALA A 278 -12.52 25.03 -13.41
N LEU A 279 -12.09 25.52 -14.57
CA LEU A 279 -12.35 24.87 -15.85
C LEU A 279 -11.61 23.54 -15.97
N ALA A 280 -10.33 23.51 -15.55
CA ALA A 280 -9.51 22.31 -15.62
C ALA A 280 -10.02 21.16 -14.74
N VAL A 281 -10.61 21.48 -13.59
CA VAL A 281 -11.18 20.47 -12.68
C VAL A 281 -12.66 20.13 -12.97
N GLY A 282 -13.21 20.61 -14.09
CA GLY A 282 -14.55 20.24 -14.54
C GLY A 282 -15.71 21.02 -13.91
N TYR A 283 -15.49 22.28 -13.51
CA TYR A 283 -16.56 23.21 -13.16
C TYR A 283 -16.90 24.13 -14.34
N SER A 284 -18.16 24.08 -14.80
CA SER A 284 -18.69 24.99 -15.82
C SER A 284 -19.21 26.32 -15.25
N ASN A 285 -19.39 26.41 -13.92
CA ASN A 285 -19.90 27.60 -13.23
C ASN A 285 -18.93 28.06 -12.13
N LEU A 286 -18.30 29.22 -12.36
CA LEU A 286 -17.33 29.85 -11.45
C LEU A 286 -17.90 30.22 -10.08
N SER A 287 -19.17 30.61 -10.00
CA SER A 287 -19.83 30.95 -8.74
C SER A 287 -20.05 29.70 -7.90
N HIS A 288 -20.46 28.60 -8.54
CA HIS A 288 -20.62 27.30 -7.88
C HIS A 288 -19.26 26.75 -7.41
N PHE A 289 -18.23 26.83 -8.26
CA PHE A 289 -16.85 26.51 -7.90
C PHE A 289 -16.39 27.28 -6.67
N SER A 290 -16.50 28.62 -6.69
CA SER A 290 -16.04 29.48 -5.60
C SER A 290 -16.73 29.18 -4.27
N LYS A 291 -18.02 28.84 -4.32
CA LYS A 291 -18.79 28.42 -3.13
C LYS A 291 -18.29 27.06 -2.61
N SER A 292 -18.21 26.05 -3.47
CA SER A 292 -17.76 24.70 -3.09
C SER A 292 -16.31 24.72 -2.58
N PHE A 293 -15.43 25.49 -3.21
CA PHE A 293 -14.04 25.64 -2.81
C PHE A 293 -13.94 26.23 -1.39
N ARG A 294 -14.73 27.26 -1.08
CA ARG A 294 -14.79 27.82 0.28
C ARG A 294 -15.33 26.84 1.30
N GLU A 295 -16.36 26.06 0.95
CA GLU A 295 -16.94 25.06 1.85
C GLU A 295 -15.93 23.97 2.25
N VAL A 296 -15.08 23.53 1.32
CA VAL A 296 -14.09 22.46 1.57
C VAL A 296 -12.79 23.01 2.17
N ASN A 297 -12.28 24.13 1.65
CA ASN A 297 -10.96 24.65 2.01
C ASN A 297 -11.00 25.80 3.03
N GLY A 298 -12.19 26.18 3.52
CA GLY A 298 -12.38 27.25 4.52
C GLY A 298 -12.25 28.68 3.99
N MET A 299 -11.73 28.88 2.78
CA MET A 299 -11.60 30.21 2.15
C MET A 299 -11.81 30.15 0.64
N GLY A 300 -12.15 31.29 0.04
CA GLY A 300 -12.41 31.35 -1.41
C GLY A 300 -11.13 31.28 -2.25
N PRO A 301 -11.24 30.84 -3.53
CA PRO A 301 -10.08 30.58 -4.40
C PRO A 301 -9.20 31.81 -4.64
N ARG A 302 -9.79 33.02 -4.73
CA ARG A 302 -9.03 34.29 -4.84
C ARG A 302 -8.25 34.64 -3.59
N HIS A 303 -8.74 34.26 -2.41
CA HIS A 303 -8.00 34.47 -1.17
C HIS A 303 -6.88 33.43 -1.06
N TRP A 304 -7.19 32.18 -1.40
CA TRP A 304 -6.21 31.09 -1.47
C TRP A 304 -5.00 31.47 -2.32
N ALA A 305 -5.21 31.89 -3.58
CA ALA A 305 -4.13 32.28 -4.49
C ALA A 305 -3.25 33.43 -3.96
N ARG A 306 -3.85 34.41 -3.27
CA ARG A 306 -3.12 35.56 -2.70
C ARG A 306 -2.24 35.21 -1.50
N ARG A 307 -2.40 34.03 -0.89
CA ARG A 307 -1.50 33.58 0.18
C ARG A 307 -0.07 33.31 -0.30
N ARG A 308 0.16 33.24 -1.63
CA ARG A 308 1.49 33.16 -2.22
C ARG A 308 2.16 34.52 -2.43
N GLU A 309 1.38 35.61 -2.45
CA GLU A 309 1.87 36.96 -2.79
C GLU A 309 2.39 37.75 -1.58
N GLY A 310 2.41 37.14 -0.38
CA GLY A 310 2.96 37.72 0.85
C GLY A 310 3.80 36.72 1.61
#